data_AF-A0A3S3CQJ3-F1
#
_entry.id   AF-A0A3S3CQJ3-F1
#
_cell.length_a   1.000
_cell.length_b   1.000
_cell.length_c   1.000
_cell.angle_alpha   90.00
_cell.angle_beta   90.00
_cell.angle_gamma   90.00
#
_symmetry.space_group_name_H-M   'P 1'
#
loop_
_entity.id
_entity.type
_entity.pdbx_description
1 polymer ?
#
loop_
_entity_poly.entity_id
_entity_poly.type
_entity_poly.pdbx_seq_one_letter_code
_entity_poly.pdbx_strand_id
1 'polypeptide(L)' 'MSDEEDAAIRAAALADPDAQPLPEILPPRRGRPKSENPKLYVPLRIDADVVDRFKAAGPGWQSRMNEALRKAAGL' A
#
# COMPACT_ATOMS: atom_id res chain seq x y z
N MET A 1 -22.16 -26.75 -4.92
CA MET A 1 -21.38 -27.09 -3.72
C MET A 1 -22.31 -27.92 -2.88
N SER A 2 -22.14 -29.24 -2.94
CA SER A 2 -22.89 -30.16 -2.09
C SER A 2 -22.20 -30.29 -0.74
N ASP A 3 -22.97 -30.64 0.29
CA ASP A 3 -22.42 -30.90 1.63
C ASP A 3 -21.37 -32.03 1.61
N GLU A 4 -21.47 -32.95 0.65
CA GLU A 4 -20.57 -34.08 0.45
C GLU A 4 -19.21 -33.64 -0.11
N GLU A 5 -19.21 -32.69 -1.05
CA GLU A 5 -17.99 -32.05 -1.56
C GLU A 5 -17.27 -31.27 -0.46
N ASP A 6 -18.02 -30.50 0.35
CA ASP A 6 -17.46 -29.73 1.45
C ASP A 6 -16.88 -30.63 2.55
N ALA A 7 -17.54 -31.76 2.84
CA ALA A 7 -17.04 -32.77 3.78
C ALA A 7 -15.72 -33.40 3.27
N ALA A 8 -15.64 -33.71 1.98
CA ALA A 8 -14.43 -34.26 1.37
C ALA A 8 -13.26 -33.27 1.41
N ILE A 9 -13.51 -31.99 1.11
CA ILE A 9 -12.49 -30.92 1.19
C ILE A 9 -11.99 -30.76 2.62
N ARG A 10 -12.88 -30.78 3.61
CA ARG A 10 -12.52 -30.66 5.03
C ARG A 10 -11.71 -31.85 5.53
N ALA A 11 -12.10 -33.06 5.14
CA ALA A 11 -11.38 -34.28 5.49
C ALA A 11 -9.96 -34.29 4.90
N ALA A 12 -9.81 -33.89 3.64
CA ALA A 12 -8.51 -33.76 2.99
C ALA A 12 -7.62 -32.72 3.68
N ALA A 13 -8.18 -31.55 4.04
CA ALA A 13 -7.44 -30.51 4.75
C ALA A 13 -7.00 -30.93 6.16
N LEU A 14 -7.81 -31.74 6.87
CA LEU A 14 -7.46 -32.22 8.21
C LEU A 14 -6.39 -33.33 8.18
N ALA A 15 -6.35 -34.10 7.09
CA ALA A 15 -5.38 -35.19 6.92
C ALA A 15 -4.00 -34.71 6.44
N ASP A 16 -3.89 -33.47 5.96
CA ASP A 16 -2.64 -32.88 5.47
C ASP A 16 -1.74 -32.42 6.64
N PRO A 17 -0.54 -33.00 6.82
CA PRO A 17 0.40 -32.60 7.88
C PRO A 17 0.90 -31.15 7.76
N ASP A 18 0.90 -30.57 6.55
CA ASP A 18 1.34 -29.20 6.29
C ASP A 18 0.21 -28.18 6.48
N ALA A 19 -1.04 -28.66 6.56
CA ALA A 19 -2.23 -27.83 6.80
C ALA A 19 -2.39 -27.52 8.30
N GLN A 20 -1.57 -26.61 8.81
CA GLN A 20 -1.72 -26.13 10.18
C GLN A 20 -2.99 -25.26 10.32
N PRO A 21 -3.82 -25.48 11.35
CA PRO A 21 -4.96 -24.61 11.61
C PRO A 21 -4.47 -23.19 11.94
N LEU A 22 -5.16 -22.19 11.40
CA LEU A 22 -4.93 -20.81 11.83
C LEU A 22 -5.25 -20.69 13.33
N PRO A 23 -4.46 -19.92 14.11
CA PRO A 23 -4.82 -19.64 15.49
C PRO A 23 -6.17 -18.91 15.54
N GLU A 24 -6.99 -19.20 16.55
CA GLU A 24 -8.29 -18.53 16.77
C GLU A 24 -8.18 -17.01 16.78
N ILE A 25 -7.03 -16.49 17.22
CA ILE A 25 -6.70 -15.07 17.21
C ILE A 25 -5.47 -14.85 16.35
N LEU A 26 -5.66 -14.25 15.18
CA LEU A 26 -4.56 -13.72 14.40
C LEU A 26 -4.01 -12.47 15.09
N PRO A 27 -2.68 -12.35 15.30
CA PRO A 27 -2.11 -11.11 15.79
C PRO A 27 -2.44 -9.98 14.81
N PRO A 28 -2.70 -8.76 15.30
CA PRO A 28 -3.00 -7.64 14.42
C PRO A 28 -1.86 -7.49 13.41
N ARG A 29 -2.20 -7.51 12.12
CA ARG A 29 -1.25 -7.27 11.04
C ARG A 29 -0.66 -5.87 11.25
N ARG A 30 0.52 -5.80 11.86
CA ARG A 30 1.26 -4.54 12.02
C ARG A 30 1.72 -4.11 10.63
N GLY A 31 0.89 -3.33 9.96
CA GLY A 31 1.31 -2.57 8.79
C GLY A 31 2.47 -1.63 9.15
N ARG A 32 3.04 -0.98 8.14
CA ARG A 32 4.03 0.08 8.36
C ARG A 32 3.48 1.07 9.40
N PRO A 33 4.27 1.43 10.45
CA PRO A 33 3.86 2.45 11.40
C PRO A 33 3.35 3.70 10.69
N LYS A 34 2.26 4.27 11.19
CA LYS A 34 1.71 5.51 10.65
C LYS A 34 2.79 6.58 10.75
N SER A 35 3.09 7.24 9.63
CA SER A 35 3.99 8.39 9.64
C SER A 35 3.38 9.51 10.47
N GLU A 36 4.17 10.14 11.34
CA GLU A 36 3.73 11.29 12.13
C GLU A 36 3.36 12.48 11.23
N ASN A 37 4.10 12.65 10.13
CA ASN A 37 3.90 13.73 9.16
C ASN A 37 3.70 13.15 7.75
N PRO A 38 2.51 12.60 7.43
CA PRO A 38 2.23 12.06 6.12
C PRO A 38 2.15 13.18 5.07
N LYS A 39 2.47 12.85 3.82
CA LYS A 39 2.20 13.74 2.68
C LYS A 39 0.68 13.91 2.55
N LEU A 40 0.23 15.15 2.42
CA LEU A 40 -1.18 15.47 2.21
C LEU A 40 -1.49 15.55 0.73
N TYR A 41 -2.61 14.97 0.31
CA TYR A 41 -3.17 15.21 -1.02
C TYR A 41 -3.88 16.55 -1.02
N VAL A 42 -3.39 17.50 -1.83
CA VAL A 42 -3.96 18.84 -1.96
C VAL A 42 -4.41 19.04 -3.42
N PRO A 43 -5.70 19.31 -3.69
CA PRO A 43 -6.14 19.66 -5.03
C PRO A 43 -5.68 21.09 -5.36
N LEU A 44 -4.56 21.21 -6.08
CA LEU A 44 -3.95 22.47 -6.50
C LEU A 44 -3.87 22.54 -8.03
N ARG A 45 -4.12 23.73 -8.60
CA ARG A 45 -3.81 24.00 -10.01
C ARG A 45 -2.36 24.49 -10.12
N ILE A 46 -1.58 23.86 -11.00
CA ILE A 46 -0.21 24.21 -11.33
C ILE A 46 -0.16 24.43 -12.84
N ASP A 47 0.62 25.40 -13.29
CA ASP A 47 0.83 25.66 -14.71
C ASP A 47 1.41 24.41 -15.42
N ALA A 48 0.94 24.17 -16.64
CA ALA A 48 1.24 22.94 -17.37
C ALA A 48 2.73 22.79 -17.68
N ASP A 49 3.39 23.89 -18.06
CA ASP A 49 4.82 23.94 -18.37
C ASP A 49 5.70 23.57 -17.18
N VAL A 50 5.32 23.98 -15.97
CA VAL A 50 5.99 23.61 -14.72
C VAL A 50 5.88 22.10 -14.52
N VAL A 51 4.69 21.52 -14.65
CA VAL A 51 4.49 20.06 -14.49
C VAL A 51 5.28 19.29 -15.53
N ASP A 52 5.26 19.74 -16.79
CA ASP A 52 5.97 19.10 -17.89
C ASP A 52 7.48 19.15 -17.70
N ARG A 53 8.02 20.27 -17.20
CA ARG A 53 9.43 20.40 -16.84
C ARG A 53 9.86 19.36 -15.81
N PHE A 54 9.06 19.14 -14.76
CA PHE A 54 9.39 18.13 -13.76
C PHE A 54 9.24 16.71 -14.32
N LYS A 55 8.16 16.42 -15.06
CA LYS A 55 7.93 15.11 -15.71
C LYS A 55 9.06 14.72 -16.66
N ALA A 56 9.63 15.67 -17.39
CA ALA A 56 10.76 15.45 -18.29
C ALA A 56 12.01 14.89 -17.58
N ALA A 57 12.15 15.13 -16.27
CA ALA A 57 13.23 14.54 -15.48
C ALA A 57 13.01 13.03 -15.15
N GLY A 58 11.90 12.43 -15.59
CA GLY A 58 11.62 11.00 -15.47
C GLY A 58 11.03 10.59 -14.12
N PRO A 59 11.17 9.30 -13.73
CA PRO A 59 10.64 8.77 -12.47
C PRO A 59 11.05 9.62 -11.25
N GLY A 60 10.15 9.74 -10.29
CA GLY A 60 10.37 10.56 -9.08
C GLY A 60 10.19 12.06 -9.27
N TRP A 61 9.65 12.52 -10.40
CA TRP A 61 9.45 13.96 -10.66
C TRP A 61 8.58 14.67 -9.61
N GLN A 62 7.56 13.99 -9.06
CA GLN A 62 6.74 14.54 -7.99
C GLN A 62 7.53 14.76 -6.70
N SER A 63 8.47 13.87 -6.38
CA SER A 63 9.35 14.02 -5.21
C SER A 63 10.28 15.23 -5.40
N ARG A 64 10.86 15.41 -6.60
CA ARG A 64 11.68 16.58 -6.94
C ARG A 64 10.89 17.88 -6.90
N MET A 65 9.65 17.87 -7.40
CA MET A 65 8.75 19.01 -7.31
C MET A 65 8.45 19.36 -5.85
N ASN A 66 8.16 18.36 -5.02
CA ASN A 66 7.94 18.58 -3.59
C ASN A 66 9.18 19.14 -2.88
N GLU A 67 10.38 18.68 -3.21
CA GLU A 67 11.64 19.24 -2.68
C GLU A 67 11.83 20.71 -3.07
N ALA A 68 11.54 21.07 -4.32
CA ALA A 68 11.58 22.46 -4.77
C ALA A 68 10.58 23.34 -4.00
N LEU A 69 9.37 22.84 -3.74
CA LEU A 69 8.36 23.53 -2.92
C LEU A 69 8.83 23.72 -1.48
N ARG A 70 9.46 22.69 -0.87
CA ARG A 70 10.03 22.81 0.48
C ARG A 70 11.10 23.89 0.52
N LYS A 71 12.04 23.87 -0.43
CA LYS A 71 13.09 24.88 -0.53
C LYS A 71 12.51 26.29 -0.69
N ALA A 72 11.51 26.47 -1.54
CA ALA A 72 10.84 27.76 -1.73
C ALA A 72 10.10 28.24 -0.46
N ALA A 73 9.60 27.33 0.35
CA ALA A 73 8.95 27.60 1.64
C ALA A 73 9.93 27.76 2.81
N GLY A 74 11.24 27.53 2.61
CA GLY A 74 12.25 27.54 3.68
C GLY A 74 12.24 26.30 4.58
N LEU A 75 11.81 25.14 4.09
CA LEU A 75 11.66 23.86 4.79
C LEU A 75 12.69 22.79 4.38
#